data_AF-A0A229NTF7-F1
#
_entry.id   AF-A0A229NTF7-F1
#
_cell.length_a   1.000
_cell.length_b   1.000
_cell.length_c   1.000
_cell.angle_alpha   90.00
_cell.angle_beta   90.00
_cell.angle_gamma   90.00
#
_symmetry.space_group_name_H-M   'P 1'
#
loop_
_entity.id
_entity.type
_entity.pdbx_description
1 polymer ?
#
loop_
_entity_poly.entity_id
_entity_poly.type
_entity_poly.pdbx_seq_one_letter_code
_entity_poly.pdbx_strand_id
1 'polypeptide(L)'
;MLTERSILALHHLARAVVLGILSLTATFMARAGKLKLYVEPQMILVLKLSLLALFVLSLFQLFSAVQAWKGNNVQADCNCGGHSPPAGISQSLFLYALFLLPVLLGLI
;
A
#
# COMPACT_ATOMS: atom_id res chain seq x y z
N MET A 1 16.31 -19.38 -8.09
CA MET A 1 15.37 -18.88 -9.12
C MET A 1 13.90 -18.91 -8.68
N LEU A 2 13.34 -20.01 -8.14
CA LEU A 2 11.96 -20.02 -7.60
C LEU A 2 11.78 -19.13 -6.35
N THR A 3 12.82 -19.01 -5.52
CA THR A 3 12.82 -18.25 -4.26
C THR A 3 12.81 -16.73 -4.44
N GLU A 4 13.47 -16.18 -5.45
CA GLU A 4 13.47 -14.73 -5.68
C GLU A 4 12.13 -14.23 -6.24
N ARG A 5 11.48 -15.03 -7.09
CA ARG A 5 10.14 -14.74 -7.62
C ARG A 5 9.09 -14.71 -6.51
N SER A 6 9.15 -15.66 -5.57
CA SER A 6 8.19 -15.70 -4.45
C SER A 6 8.39 -14.55 -3.47
N ILE A 7 9.63 -14.12 -3.21
CA ILE A 7 9.91 -12.96 -2.36
C ILE A 7 9.38 -11.66 -2.98
N LEU A 8 9.59 -11.45 -4.29
CA LEU A 8 9.06 -10.30 -5.01
C LEU A 8 7.52 -10.29 -4.98
N ALA A 9 6.88 -11.41 -5.33
CA ALA A 9 5.43 -11.54 -5.28
C ALA A 9 4.87 -11.27 -3.87
N LEU A 10 5.50 -11.82 -2.83
CA LEU A 10 5.10 -11.61 -1.44
C LEU A 10 5.24 -10.14 -1.02
N HIS A 11 6.29 -9.45 -1.46
CA HIS A 11 6.50 -8.03 -1.18
C HIS A 11 5.45 -7.15 -1.87
N HIS A 12 5.14 -7.43 -3.13
CA HIS A 12 4.06 -6.73 -3.84
C HIS A 12 2.71 -6.98 -3.15
N LEU A 13 2.43 -8.22 -2.74
CA LEU A 13 1.20 -8.58 -2.05
C LEU A 13 1.09 -7.90 -0.69
N ALA A 14 2.15 -7.89 0.12
CA ALA A 14 2.18 -7.23 1.43
C ALA A 14 1.90 -5.72 1.32
N ARG A 15 2.55 -5.05 0.35
CA ARG A 15 2.26 -3.63 0.07
C ARG A 15 0.82 -3.40 -0.36
N ALA A 16 0.29 -4.24 -1.25
CA ALA A 16 -1.09 -4.15 -1.71
C ALA A 16 -2.07 -4.25 -0.52
N VAL A 17 -1.89 -5.25 0.35
CA VAL A 17 -2.74 -5.45 1.52
C VAL A 17 -2.70 -4.25 2.46
N VAL A 18 -1.51 -3.72 2.78
CA VAL A 18 -1.37 -2.60 3.71
C VAL A 18 -1.99 -1.32 3.17
N LEU A 19 -1.75 -0.99 1.90
CA LEU A 19 -2.35 0.17 1.23
C LEU A 19 -3.88 0.03 1.12
N GLY A 20 -4.36 -1.16 0.77
CA GLY A 20 -5.78 -1.46 0.64
C GLY A 20 -6.52 -1.34 1.97
N ILE A 21 -6.02 -1.97 3.03
CA ILE A 21 -6.61 -1.88 4.37
C ILE A 21 -6.63 -0.43 4.86
N LEU A 22 -5.52 0.31 4.71
CA LEU A 22 -5.48 1.72 5.09
C LEU A 22 -6.55 2.55 4.37
N SER A 23 -6.64 2.41 3.06
CA SER A 23 -7.62 3.15 2.26
C SER A 23 -9.06 2.81 2.63
N LEU A 24 -9.36 1.52 2.83
CA LEU A 24 -10.71 1.06 3.17
C LEU A 24 -11.12 1.54 4.56
N THR A 25 -10.26 1.40 5.57
CA THR A 25 -10.53 1.85 6.94
C THR A 25 -10.74 3.36 6.99
N ALA A 26 -9.89 4.14 6.31
CA ALA A 26 -10.04 5.58 6.26
C ALA A 26 -11.30 6.01 5.49
N THR A 27 -11.67 5.28 4.43
CA THR A 27 -12.94 5.53 3.69
C THR A 27 -14.15 5.23 4.57
N PHE A 28 -14.10 4.16 5.37
CA PHE A 28 -15.14 3.83 6.34
C PHE A 28 -15.32 4.96 7.37
N MET A 29 -14.21 5.47 7.94
CA MET A 29 -14.22 6.59 8.87
C MET A 29 -14.73 7.90 8.23
N ALA A 30 -14.41 8.11 6.95
CA ALA A 30 -14.91 9.24 6.18
C ALA A 30 -16.43 9.18 5.96
N ARG A 31 -16.98 7.98 5.73
CA ARG A 31 -18.43 7.77 5.61
C ARG A 31 -19.15 7.86 6.95
N ALA A 32 -18.54 7.42 8.04
CA ALA A 32 -19.09 7.52 9.39
C ALA A 32 -19.19 8.97 9.90
N GLY A 33 -18.76 9.97 9.13
CA GLY A 33 -18.80 11.39 9.51
C GLY A 33 -17.78 11.79 10.58
N LYS A 34 -17.07 10.81 11.17
CA LYS A 34 -16.06 10.99 12.22
C LYS A 34 -14.82 11.75 11.74
N LEU A 35 -14.56 11.81 10.44
CA LEU A 35 -13.41 12.56 9.89
C LEU A 35 -13.42 14.05 10.28
N LYS A 36 -14.61 14.66 10.42
CA LYS A 36 -14.75 16.07 10.85
C LYS A 36 -14.29 16.30 12.30
N LEU A 37 -14.18 15.25 13.12
CA LEU A 37 -13.72 15.33 14.50
C LEU A 37 -12.19 15.40 14.60
N TYR A 38 -11.48 14.89 13.59
CA TYR A 38 -10.02 14.75 13.61
C TYR A 38 -9.32 15.63 12.58
N VAL A 39 -10.03 16.10 11.55
CA VAL A 39 -9.46 16.79 10.40
C VAL A 39 -10.25 18.06 10.11
N GLU A 40 -9.51 19.16 9.94
CA GLU A 40 -10.04 20.45 9.52
C GLU A 40 -10.89 20.30 8.23
N PRO A 41 -12.11 20.86 8.18
CA PRO A 41 -13.03 20.73 7.04
C PRO A 41 -12.41 20.93 5.66
N GLN A 42 -11.46 21.86 5.54
CA GLN A 42 -10.82 22.22 4.28
C GLN A 42 -9.88 21.11 3.76
N MET A 43 -9.33 20.31 4.66
CA MET A 43 -8.40 19.21 4.33
C MET A 43 -9.12 17.89 4.03
N ILE A 44 -10.42 17.78 4.32
CA ILE A 44 -11.20 16.55 4.11
C ILE A 44 -11.23 16.16 2.62
N LEU A 45 -11.32 17.13 1.71
CA LEU A 45 -11.36 16.85 0.28
C LEU A 45 -10.03 16.27 -0.21
N VAL A 46 -8.91 16.87 0.19
CA VAL A 46 -7.56 16.39 -0.14
C VAL A 46 -7.37 14.98 0.40
N LEU A 47 -7.76 14.74 1.66
CA LEU A 47 -7.66 13.43 2.28
C LEU A 47 -8.44 12.37 1.49
N LYS A 48 -9.69 12.66 1.07
CA LYS A 48 -10.48 11.73 0.25
C LYS A 48 -9.80 11.39 -1.09
N LEU A 49 -9.18 12.38 -1.74
CA LEU A 49 -8.42 12.15 -2.98
C LEU A 49 -7.17 11.29 -2.73
N SER A 50 -6.47 11.52 -1.62
CA SER A 50 -5.32 10.69 -1.23
C SER A 50 -5.74 9.24 -0.98
N LEU A 51 -6.87 9.01 -0.29
CA LEU A 51 -7.40 7.65 -0.07
C LEU A 51 -7.74 6.97 -1.39
N LEU A 52 -8.39 7.69 -2.32
CA LEU A 52 -8.67 7.16 -3.65
C LEU A 52 -7.38 6.75 -4.39
N ALA A 53 -6.36 7.61 -4.38
CA ALA A 53 -5.08 7.31 -5.00
C ALA A 53 -4.40 6.09 -4.37
N LEU A 54 -4.39 5.98 -3.03
CA LEU A 54 -3.83 4.83 -2.32
C LEU A 54 -4.58 3.53 -2.63
N PHE A 55 -5.91 3.59 -2.80
CA PHE A 55 -6.70 2.45 -3.22
C PHE A 55 -6.31 1.98 -4.63
N VAL A 56 -6.20 2.91 -5.57
CA VAL A 56 -5.80 2.60 -6.95
C VAL A 56 -4.39 1.99 -6.97
N LEU A 57 -3.44 2.54 -6.21
CA LEU A 57 -2.09 1.99 -6.08
C LEU A 57 -2.10 0.57 -5.48
N SER A 58 -2.95 0.31 -4.48
CA SER A 58 -3.15 -1.03 -3.93
C SER A 58 -3.59 -2.02 -5.00
N LEU A 59 -4.52 -1.64 -5.89
CA LEU A 59 -4.97 -2.51 -6.98
C LEU A 59 -3.85 -2.79 -8.00
N PHE A 60 -3.06 -1.77 -8.37
CA PHE A 60 -1.89 -1.96 -9.24
C PHE A 60 -0.87 -2.91 -8.61
N GLN A 61 -0.60 -2.73 -7.32
CA GLN A 61 0.34 -3.57 -6.58
C GLN A 61 -0.19 -5.02 -6.49
N LEU A 62 -1.49 -5.21 -6.27
CA LEU A 62 -2.14 -6.53 -6.27
C LEU A 62 -2.02 -7.19 -7.66
N PHE A 63 -2.31 -6.46 -8.72
CA PHE A 63 -2.17 -6.95 -10.09
C PHE A 63 -0.73 -7.34 -10.42
N SER A 64 0.26 -6.56 -9.97
CA SER A 64 1.69 -6.90 -10.12
C SER A 64 2.06 -8.17 -9.36
N ALA A 65 1.51 -8.38 -8.16
CA ALA A 65 1.74 -9.60 -7.38
C ALA A 65 1.15 -10.84 -8.08
N VAL A 66 -0.06 -10.73 -8.64
CA VAL A 66 -0.72 -11.81 -9.39
C VAL A 66 0.06 -12.15 -10.66
N GLN A 67 0.53 -11.15 -11.41
CA GLN A 67 1.35 -11.38 -12.61
C GLN A 67 2.69 -12.05 -12.27
N ALA A 68 3.38 -11.59 -11.23
CA ALA A 68 4.62 -12.19 -10.73
C ALA A 68 4.40 -13.65 -10.32
N TRP A 69 3.27 -13.96 -9.67
CA TRP A 69 2.93 -15.34 -9.30
C TRP A 69 2.63 -16.23 -10.51
N LYS A 70 1.98 -15.69 -11.55
CA LYS A 70 1.70 -16.40 -12.81
C LYS A 70 2.94 -16.61 -13.68
N GLY A 71 4.12 -16.15 -13.25
CA GLY A 71 5.38 -16.28 -13.99
C GLY A 71 5.51 -15.29 -15.15
N ASN A 72 4.55 -14.39 -15.32
CA ASN A 72 4.64 -13.26 -16.24
C ASN A 72 5.48 -12.19 -15.53
N ASN A 73 6.80 -12.25 -15.72
CA ASN A 73 7.70 -11.19 -15.25
C ASN A 73 7.49 -9.94 -16.10
N VAL A 74 6.37 -9.25 -15.87
CA VAL A 74 6.16 -7.86 -16.33
C VAL A 74 6.84 -6.93 -15.32
N GLN A 75 8.09 -7.24 -14.97
CA GLN A 75 9.00 -6.18 -14.61
C GLN A 75 9.21 -5.49 -15.96
N ALA A 76 8.68 -4.27 -16.12
CA ALA A 76 9.08 -3.47 -17.26
C ALA A 76 10.62 -3.48 -17.24
N ASP A 77 11.23 -3.97 -18.32
CA ASP A 77 12.68 -3.95 -18.54
C ASP A 77 13.08 -2.49 -18.79
N CYS A 78 12.81 -1.67 -17.79
CA CYS A 78 13.23 -0.30 -17.73
C CYS A 78 14.73 -0.40 -17.47
N ASN A 79 15.52 -0.01 -18.46
CA ASN A 79 16.97 0.18 -18.37
C ASN A 79 17.38 1.28 -17.34
N CYS A 80 16.47 1.64 -16.44
CA CYS A 80 16.68 2.40 -15.22
C CYS A 80 17.26 1.42 -14.19
N GLY A 81 18.58 1.41 -14.06
CA GLY A 81 19.34 0.50 -13.19
C GLY A 81 18.56 0.04 -11.95
N GLY A 82 18.42 -1.28 -11.82
CA GLY A 82 17.46 -1.94 -10.95
C GLY A 82 17.32 -1.30 -9.58
N HIS A 83 16.13 -0.76 -9.30
CA HIS A 83 15.70 -0.43 -7.95
C HIS A 83 15.51 -1.74 -7.17
N SER A 84 16.62 -2.27 -6.66
CA SER A 84 16.60 -3.36 -5.70
C SER A 84 15.87 -2.88 -4.44
N PRO A 85 15.00 -3.70 -3.83
CA PRO A 85 14.35 -3.33 -2.58
C PRO A 85 15.40 -2.99 -1.51
N PRO A 86 15.12 -2.03 -0.62
CA PRO A 86 16.06 -1.65 0.44
C PRO A 86 16.43 -2.88 1.27
N ALA A 87 17.73 -3.16 1.39
CA ALA A 87 18.26 -4.36 2.02
C ALA A 87 18.04 -4.41 3.56
N GLY A 88 17.61 -3.30 4.17
CA GLY A 88 17.42 -3.18 5.61
C GLY A 88 16.05 -3.66 6.09
N ILE A 89 16.05 -4.75 6.87
CA ILE A 89 14.84 -5.29 7.55
C ILE A 89 14.19 -4.23 8.46
N SER A 90 15.00 -3.43 9.17
CA SER A 90 14.53 -2.37 10.07
C SER A 90 13.80 -1.24 9.34
N GLN A 91 14.30 -0.83 8.16
CA GLN A 91 13.67 0.21 7.34
C GLN A 91 12.33 -0.27 6.78
N SER A 92 12.28 -1.52 6.31
CA SER A 92 11.03 -2.13 5.84
C SER A 92 9.99 -2.22 6.96
N LEU A 93 10.40 -2.67 8.15
CA LEU A 93 9.52 -2.77 9.32
C LEU A 93 8.95 -1.40 9.72
N PHE A 94 9.80 -0.36 9.77
CA PHE A 94 9.36 1.00 10.10
C PHE A 94 8.34 1.53 9.10
N LEU A 95 8.58 1.33 7.80
CA LEU A 95 7.64 1.75 6.75
C LEU A 95 6.30 1.02 6.86
N TYR A 96 6.31 -0.30 7.08
CA TYR A 96 5.06 -1.05 7.27
C TYR A 96 4.32 -0.61 8.54
N ALA A 97 5.03 -0.40 9.64
CA ALA A 97 4.45 0.09 10.89
C ALA A 97 3.80 1.47 10.71
N LEU A 98 4.41 2.37 9.93
CA LEU A 98 3.86 3.70 9.67
C LEU A 98 2.49 3.65 8.98
N PHE A 99 2.26 2.67 8.10
CA PHE A 99 0.97 2.47 7.44
C PHE A 99 -0.02 1.64 8.28
N LEU A 100 0.46 0.76 9.16
CA LEU A 100 -0.39 -0.02 10.07
C LEU A 100 -0.93 0.82 11.24
N LEU A 101 -0.13 1.78 11.73
CA LEU A 101 -0.49 2.65 12.85
C LEU A 101 -1.83 3.38 12.66
N PRO A 102 -2.10 4.08 11.53
CA PRO A 102 -3.39 4.73 11.30
C PRO A 102 -4.56 3.74 11.21
N VAL A 103 -4.33 2.48 10.79
CA VAL A 103 -5.37 1.43 10.80
C VAL A 103 -5.72 1.05 12.24
N LEU A 104 -4.71 0.86 13.09
CA LEU A 104 -4.90 0.52 14.49
C LEU A 104 -5.59 1.65 15.26
N LEU A 105 -5.20 2.90 15.01
CA LEU A 105 -5.83 4.08 15.61
C LEU A 105 -7.27 4.27 15.16
N GLY A 106 -7.63 3.90 13.92
CA GLY A 106 -9.00 3.99 13.43
C GLY A 106 -9.94 2.90 13.96
N LEU A 107 -9.40 1.84 14.57
CA LEU A 107 -10.17 0.73 15.18
C LEU A 107 -10.51 0.97 16.65
N ILE A 108 -9.77 1.87 17.31
CA ILE A 108 -9.97 2.33 18.70
C ILE A 108 -10.93 3.51 18.73
#